data_AF-A0A935HHQ4-F1
#
_entry.id   AF-A0A935HHQ4-F1
#
_cell.length_a   1.000
_cell.length_b   1.000
_cell.length_c   1.000
_cell.angle_alpha   90.00
_cell.angle_beta   90.00
_cell.angle_gamma   90.00
#
_symmetry.space_group_name_H-M   'P 1'
#
loop_
_entity.id
_entity.type
_entity.pdbx_description
1 polymer ?
#
loop_
_entity_poly.entity_id
_entity_poly.type
_entity_poly.pdbx_seq_one_letter_code
_entity_poly.pdbx_strand_id
1 'polypeptide(L)'
;MILNKEYYQQLWEKFKNTNTLGVFNDNASCLTTKLILEHYSQNKPVHFNFQNSKETIFEIGKHLFIELANDIYCNQYDLPDNYNVGDKLKRIRDNQYYEIVKVENDNYSLRQVLRKTKIEISPALLSGINYDRLTKHFLEVNAGKGISEKTIKNYIAFFEELNKEKNEFPKTNFEKKTVFIAKKPLWDSLPNRNKIPCAYLPNPREENNATETRSIPALQDCLAYFTPKYEVCYSNILSKNEKVKTIVVFDTEAEKIEQMISDKNRFGFNLIILSNSELNKLIKSESIPCWNWFKEEIEIVNAL
;
A
#
# COMPACT_ATOMS: atom_id res chain seq x y z
N MET A 1 -3.55 -3.05 39.23
CA MET A 1 -3.24 -4.18 38.33
C MET A 1 -1.82 -4.61 38.63
N ILE A 2 -1.55 -5.90 38.87
CA ILE A 2 -0.17 -6.38 39.06
C ILE A 2 0.41 -6.63 37.67
N LEU A 3 1.43 -5.88 37.27
CA LEU A 3 2.09 -6.02 35.97
C LEU A 3 2.94 -7.30 35.97
N ASN A 4 2.66 -8.21 35.03
CA ASN A 4 3.39 -9.45 34.87
C ASN A 4 4.56 -9.27 33.88
N LYS A 5 5.76 -8.97 34.39
CA LYS A 5 6.96 -8.80 33.56
C LYS A 5 7.36 -10.08 32.83
N GLU A 6 7.21 -11.24 33.46
CA GLU A 6 7.56 -12.53 32.86
C GLU A 6 6.69 -12.81 31.61
N TYR A 7 5.41 -12.45 31.67
CA TYR A 7 4.52 -12.54 30.51
C TYR A 7 5.04 -11.73 29.31
N TYR A 8 5.44 -10.48 29.53
CA TYR A 8 5.96 -9.62 28.46
C TYR A 8 7.30 -10.09 27.91
N GLN A 9 8.17 -10.64 28.76
CA GLN A 9 9.42 -11.27 28.33
C GLN A 9 9.17 -12.50 27.45
N GLN A 10 8.26 -13.39 27.88
CA GLN A 10 7.88 -14.57 27.08
C GLN A 10 7.27 -14.17 25.74
N LEU A 11 6.42 -13.15 25.74
CA LEU A 11 5.82 -12.61 24.52
C LEU A 11 6.89 -12.03 23.58
N TRP A 12 7.85 -11.28 24.10
CA TRP A 12 8.95 -10.74 23.32
C TRP A 12 9.81 -11.85 22.71
N GLU A 13 10.25 -12.81 23.51
CA GLU A 13 11.09 -13.92 23.03
C GLU A 13 10.36 -14.77 21.97
N LYS A 14 9.03 -14.94 22.09
CA LYS A 14 8.22 -15.61 21.06
C LYS A 14 8.32 -14.94 19.68
N PHE A 15 8.35 -13.61 19.63
CA PHE A 15 8.33 -12.83 18.39
C PHE A 15 9.70 -12.27 17.99
N LYS A 16 10.74 -12.50 18.78
CA LYS A 16 12.09 -11.97 18.57
C LYS A 16 12.65 -12.28 17.18
N ASN A 17 12.43 -13.51 16.70
CA ASN A 17 12.92 -14.00 15.41
C ASN A 17 11.95 -13.75 14.24
N THR A 18 10.79 -13.14 14.48
CA THR A 18 9.91 -12.69 13.40
C THR A 18 10.58 -11.54 12.68
N ASN A 19 10.91 -11.72 11.39
CA ASN A 19 11.54 -10.69 10.59
C ASN A 19 10.51 -9.62 10.20
N THR A 20 10.96 -8.37 10.21
CA THR A 20 10.23 -7.20 9.72
C THR A 20 11.12 -6.47 8.71
N LEU A 21 10.50 -5.78 7.76
CA LEU A 21 11.18 -5.07 6.68
C LEU A 21 11.81 -3.74 7.13
N GLY A 22 11.48 -3.25 8.32
CA GLY A 22 11.97 -1.99 8.86
C GLY A 22 12.58 -2.13 10.25
N VAL A 23 13.33 -1.08 10.64
CA VAL A 23 13.88 -0.89 11.99
C VAL A 23 12.94 0.00 12.77
N PHE A 24 12.55 -0.45 13.96
CA PHE A 24 11.68 0.28 14.88
C PHE A 24 12.49 1.15 15.84
N ASN A 25 11.92 2.27 16.29
CA ASN A 25 12.48 3.13 17.32
C ASN A 25 12.15 2.61 18.72
N ASP A 26 11.06 1.84 18.87
CA ASP A 26 10.65 1.27 20.15
C ASP A 26 10.16 -0.18 20.04
N ASN A 27 10.34 -0.95 21.10
CA ASN A 27 9.99 -2.36 21.14
C ASN A 27 8.48 -2.59 21.12
N ALA A 28 7.69 -1.70 21.69
CA ALA A 28 6.23 -1.85 21.71
C ALA A 28 5.65 -1.74 20.29
N SER A 29 6.13 -0.78 19.50
CA SER A 29 5.83 -0.66 18.06
C SER A 29 6.27 -1.91 17.30
N CYS A 30 7.48 -2.41 17.56
CA CYS A 30 8.02 -3.62 16.95
C CYS A 30 7.16 -4.85 17.25
N LEU A 31 6.93 -5.13 18.54
CA LEU A 31 6.17 -6.28 19.02
C LEU A 31 4.73 -6.24 18.52
N THR A 32 4.06 -5.09 18.61
CA THR A 32 2.68 -4.96 18.14
C THR A 32 2.60 -5.16 16.63
N THR A 33 3.54 -4.61 15.85
CA THR A 33 3.58 -4.84 14.40
C THR A 33 3.73 -6.33 14.10
N LYS A 34 4.62 -7.04 14.80
CA LYS A 34 4.80 -8.49 14.64
C LYS A 34 3.53 -9.28 14.99
N LEU A 35 2.84 -8.91 16.07
CA LEU A 35 1.55 -9.50 16.45
C LEU A 35 0.47 -9.27 15.37
N ILE A 36 0.43 -8.07 14.78
CA ILE A 36 -0.49 -7.73 13.70
C ILE A 36 -0.18 -8.57 12.46
N LEU A 37 1.10 -8.68 12.07
CA LEU A 37 1.52 -9.45 10.90
C LEU A 37 1.22 -10.96 11.05
N GLU A 38 1.30 -11.50 12.26
CA GLU A 38 0.89 -12.87 12.58
C GLU A 38 -0.61 -13.08 12.37
N HIS A 39 -1.46 -12.13 12.78
CA HIS A 39 -2.89 -12.21 12.52
C HIS A 39 -3.22 -11.99 11.04
N TYR A 40 -2.49 -11.08 10.40
CA TYR A 40 -2.61 -10.77 8.97
C TYR A 40 -2.32 -11.99 8.09
N SER A 41 -1.25 -12.73 8.36
CA SER A 41 -0.89 -13.94 7.59
C SER A 41 -1.98 -15.02 7.69
N GLN A 42 -2.73 -15.03 8.78
CA GLN A 42 -3.86 -15.93 9.02
C GLN A 42 -5.21 -15.37 8.53
N ASN A 43 -5.22 -14.20 7.89
CA ASN A 43 -6.42 -13.47 7.47
C ASN A 43 -7.43 -13.23 8.61
N LYS A 44 -6.92 -13.02 9.84
CA LYS A 44 -7.73 -12.79 11.03
C LYS A 44 -7.81 -11.30 11.35
N PRO A 45 -9.00 -10.78 11.68
CA PRO A 45 -9.13 -9.40 12.11
C PRO A 45 -8.54 -9.22 13.52
N VAL A 46 -8.00 -8.05 13.80
CA VAL A 46 -7.42 -7.75 15.12
C VAL A 46 -7.58 -6.27 15.45
N HIS A 47 -7.75 -5.98 16.73
CA HIS A 47 -7.85 -4.62 17.26
C HIS A 47 -6.78 -4.41 18.34
N PHE A 48 -5.91 -3.42 18.17
CA PHE A 48 -5.02 -2.93 19.22
C PHE A 48 -5.44 -1.53 19.63
N ASN A 49 -5.64 -1.33 20.93
CA ASN A 49 -5.83 -0.02 21.54
C ASN A 49 -4.60 0.38 22.33
N PHE A 50 -4.19 1.64 22.23
CA PHE A 50 -3.16 2.23 23.05
C PHE A 50 -3.74 3.38 23.88
N GLN A 51 -3.50 3.40 25.18
CA GLN A 51 -3.97 4.48 26.03
C GLN A 51 -3.08 5.72 25.88
N ASN A 52 -3.48 6.64 25.01
CA ASN A 52 -2.80 7.92 24.76
C ASN A 52 -1.36 7.81 24.20
N SER A 53 -1.07 6.78 23.39
CA SER A 53 0.23 6.60 22.71
C SER A 53 0.15 6.81 21.19
N LYS A 54 -0.08 8.07 20.78
CA LYS A 54 -0.20 8.43 19.35
C LYS A 54 1.07 8.14 18.53
N GLU A 55 2.24 8.36 19.13
CA GLU A 55 3.53 8.17 18.46
C GLU A 55 3.76 6.70 18.10
N THR A 56 3.51 5.78 19.04
CA THR A 56 3.54 4.32 18.82
C THR A 56 2.63 3.90 17.68
N ILE A 57 1.37 4.38 17.66
CA ILE A 57 0.43 4.05 16.59
C ILE A 57 0.93 4.57 15.23
N PHE A 58 1.51 5.78 15.22
CA PHE A 58 2.01 6.40 14.01
C PHE A 58 3.21 5.65 13.44
N GLU A 59 4.11 5.19 14.31
CA GLU A 59 5.23 4.32 13.95
C GLU A 59 4.75 2.99 13.39
N ILE A 60 3.88 2.28 14.12
CA ILE A 60 3.24 1.03 13.64
C ILE A 60 2.62 1.25 12.25
N GLY A 61 1.90 2.36 12.05
CA GLY A 61 1.28 2.65 10.76
C GLY A 61 2.26 2.82 9.61
N LYS A 62 3.42 3.43 9.84
CA LYS A 62 4.49 3.55 8.83
C LYS A 62 5.11 2.19 8.50
N HIS A 63 5.30 1.33 9.50
CA HIS A 63 5.82 -0.01 9.29
C HIS A 63 4.82 -0.90 8.55
N LEU A 64 3.55 -0.91 8.98
CA LEU A 64 2.49 -1.63 8.28
C LEU A 64 2.35 -1.16 6.82
N PHE A 65 2.55 0.13 6.53
CA PHE A 65 2.55 0.59 5.14
C PHE A 65 3.59 -0.12 4.27
N ILE A 66 4.83 -0.26 4.74
CA ILE A 66 5.89 -0.95 4.00
C ILE A 66 5.59 -2.45 3.89
N GLU A 67 5.26 -3.09 5.01
CA GLU A 67 4.96 -4.53 5.08
C GLU A 67 3.83 -4.92 4.13
N LEU A 68 2.70 -4.22 4.22
CA LEU A 68 1.52 -4.51 3.43
C LEU A 68 1.72 -4.13 1.96
N ALA A 69 2.44 -3.04 1.66
CA ALA A 69 2.76 -2.71 0.27
C ALA A 69 3.67 -3.77 -0.36
N ASN A 70 4.64 -4.30 0.38
CA ASN A 70 5.51 -5.36 -0.10
C ASN A 70 4.76 -6.68 -0.32
N ASP A 71 3.84 -7.04 0.58
CA ASP A 71 3.00 -8.21 0.38
C ASP A 71 2.11 -8.09 -0.87
N ILE A 72 1.49 -6.93 -1.13
CA ILE A 72 0.76 -6.71 -2.38
C ILE A 72 1.71 -6.83 -3.59
N TYR A 73 2.89 -6.22 -3.52
CA TYR A 73 3.87 -6.25 -4.60
C TYR A 73 4.36 -7.66 -4.94
N CYS A 74 4.60 -8.49 -3.93
CA CYS A 74 5.11 -9.84 -4.11
C CYS A 74 4.01 -10.84 -4.47
N ASN A 75 2.86 -10.74 -3.83
CA ASN A 75 1.86 -11.82 -3.82
C ASN A 75 0.58 -11.49 -4.59
N GLN A 76 0.35 -10.23 -4.98
CA GLN A 76 -0.90 -9.79 -5.62
C GLN A 76 -0.63 -9.00 -6.91
N TYR A 77 0.58 -9.08 -7.46
CA TYR A 77 0.83 -8.53 -8.78
C TYR A 77 0.16 -9.39 -9.84
N ASP A 78 -0.25 -8.74 -10.93
CA ASP A 78 -0.72 -9.42 -12.11
C ASP A 78 -0.08 -8.80 -13.35
N LEU A 79 -0.04 -9.57 -14.43
CA LEU A 79 0.31 -9.04 -15.74
C LEU A 79 -0.95 -8.44 -16.38
N PRO A 80 -0.82 -7.37 -17.19
CA PRO A 80 -1.98 -6.82 -17.88
C PRO A 80 -2.57 -7.86 -18.82
N ASP A 81 -3.87 -8.14 -18.75
CA ASP A 81 -4.53 -9.14 -19.61
C ASP A 81 -4.23 -8.92 -21.10
N ASN A 82 -4.21 -7.65 -21.52
CA ASN A 82 -3.87 -7.21 -22.86
C ASN A 82 -3.34 -5.78 -22.85
N TYR A 83 -2.62 -5.42 -23.92
CA TYR A 83 -2.36 -4.03 -24.25
C TYR A 83 -3.23 -3.60 -25.44
N ASN A 84 -3.68 -2.36 -25.43
CA ASN A 84 -4.62 -1.80 -26.40
C ASN A 84 -3.96 -0.73 -27.28
N VAL A 85 -4.57 -0.49 -28.44
CA VAL A 85 -4.19 0.64 -29.30
C VAL A 85 -4.42 1.96 -28.55
N GLY A 86 -3.42 2.83 -28.54
CA GLY A 86 -3.40 4.09 -27.81
C GLY A 86 -2.68 4.03 -26.46
N ASP A 87 -2.39 2.83 -25.94
CA ASP A 87 -1.66 2.69 -24.68
C ASP A 87 -0.26 3.28 -24.81
N LYS A 88 0.13 4.06 -23.81
CA LYS A 88 1.45 4.67 -23.76
C LYS A 88 2.37 3.83 -22.90
N LEU A 89 3.49 3.48 -23.49
CA LEU A 89 4.50 2.64 -22.90
C LEU A 89 5.80 3.41 -22.75
N LYS A 90 6.56 3.04 -21.73
CA LYS A 90 7.89 3.56 -21.51
C LYS A 90 8.88 2.42 -21.47
N ARG A 91 9.84 2.45 -22.39
CA ARG A 91 10.87 1.41 -22.48
C ARG A 91 11.88 1.59 -21.35
N ILE A 92 12.14 0.52 -20.61
CA ILE A 92 12.98 0.54 -19.40
C ILE A 92 14.45 0.81 -19.77
N ARG A 93 14.96 0.18 -20.83
CA ARG A 93 16.37 0.21 -21.22
C ARG A 93 16.90 1.60 -21.55
N ASP A 94 16.12 2.39 -22.28
CA ASP A 94 16.55 3.68 -22.83
C ASP A 94 15.58 4.82 -22.53
N ASN A 95 14.57 4.56 -21.70
CA ASN A 95 13.71 5.57 -21.12
C ASN A 95 12.88 6.36 -22.16
N GLN A 96 12.67 5.77 -23.34
CA GLN A 96 11.89 6.35 -24.42
C GLN A 96 10.41 6.00 -24.30
N TYR A 97 9.56 6.92 -24.75
CA TYR A 97 8.11 6.74 -24.80
C TYR A 97 7.69 6.17 -26.15
N TYR A 98 6.71 5.30 -26.09
CA TYR A 98 6.09 4.64 -27.22
C TYR A 98 4.57 4.65 -27.05
N GLU A 99 3.87 4.54 -28.15
CA GLU A 99 2.42 4.38 -28.21
C GLU A 99 2.11 3.15 -29.06
N ILE A 100 1.23 2.28 -28.59
CA ILE A 100 0.74 1.15 -29.38
C ILE A 100 -0.16 1.72 -30.49
N VAL A 101 0.22 1.49 -31.73
CA VAL A 101 -0.55 1.93 -32.91
C VAL A 101 -1.27 0.79 -33.62
N LYS A 102 -0.89 -0.46 -33.33
CA LYS A 102 -1.47 -1.65 -33.95
C LYS A 102 -1.31 -2.87 -33.06
N VAL A 103 -2.34 -3.71 -33.02
CA VAL A 103 -2.35 -5.04 -32.37
C VAL A 103 -2.89 -6.05 -33.38
N GLU A 104 -2.09 -7.05 -33.75
CA GLU A 104 -2.45 -8.12 -34.71
C GLU A 104 -1.78 -9.43 -34.31
N ASN A 105 -2.54 -10.52 -34.15
CA ASN A 105 -2.03 -11.87 -33.88
C ASN A 105 -0.93 -11.89 -32.79
N ASP A 106 -1.23 -11.35 -31.61
CA ASP A 106 -0.33 -11.19 -30.45
C ASP A 106 0.96 -10.38 -30.73
N ASN A 107 1.00 -9.65 -31.84
CA ASN A 107 2.06 -8.72 -32.17
C ASN A 107 1.59 -7.27 -32.06
N TYR A 108 2.47 -6.45 -31.52
CA TYR A 108 2.28 -5.05 -31.26
C TYR A 108 3.22 -4.24 -32.14
N SER A 109 2.68 -3.19 -32.75
CA SER A 109 3.49 -2.12 -33.37
C SER A 109 3.48 -0.90 -32.47
N LEU A 110 4.68 -0.42 -32.16
CA LEU A 110 4.92 0.73 -31.30
C LEU A 110 5.47 1.89 -32.12
N ARG A 111 4.86 3.06 -31.99
CA ARG A 111 5.39 4.31 -32.53
C ARG A 111 6.07 5.10 -31.43
N GLN A 112 7.30 5.53 -31.65
CA GLN A 112 8.01 6.39 -30.72
C GLN A 112 7.29 7.73 -30.53
N VAL A 113 7.09 8.15 -29.28
CA VAL A 113 6.53 9.45 -28.94
C VAL A 113 7.66 10.45 -28.78
N LEU A 114 7.81 11.33 -29.77
CA LEU A 114 8.86 12.35 -29.79
C LEU A 114 8.53 13.51 -28.83
N ARG A 115 9.57 14.08 -28.23
CA ARG A 115 9.42 15.32 -27.44
C ARG A 115 9.15 16.48 -28.40
N LYS A 116 8.27 17.41 -27.99
CA LYS A 116 7.86 18.60 -28.78
C LYS A 116 9.01 19.42 -29.37
N THR A 117 10.22 19.31 -28.83
CA THR A 117 11.42 20.05 -29.28
C THR A 117 12.20 19.37 -30.41
N LYS A 118 11.82 18.15 -30.85
CA LYS A 118 12.50 17.41 -31.93
C LYS A 118 11.53 17.16 -33.08
N ILE A 119 11.21 18.20 -33.84
CA ILE A 119 10.24 18.16 -34.94
C ILE A 119 10.87 17.57 -36.23
N GLU A 120 12.21 17.57 -36.34
CA GLU A 120 12.93 17.13 -37.56
C GLU A 120 13.22 15.62 -37.63
N ILE A 121 12.84 14.83 -36.62
CA ILE A 121 13.11 13.39 -36.59
C ILE A 121 11.81 12.65 -36.86
N SER A 122 11.80 11.71 -37.81
CA SER A 122 10.66 10.81 -37.99
C SER A 122 10.57 9.83 -36.82
N PRO A 123 9.39 9.63 -36.20
CA PRO A 123 9.26 8.73 -35.07
C PRO A 123 9.60 7.29 -35.49
N ALA A 124 10.46 6.62 -34.72
CA ALA A 124 10.79 5.23 -34.97
C ALA A 124 9.55 4.34 -34.81
N LEU A 125 9.35 3.40 -35.73
CA LEU A 125 8.32 2.36 -35.64
C LEU A 125 9.00 1.04 -35.29
N LEU A 126 8.60 0.44 -34.17
CA LEU A 126 8.97 -0.93 -33.82
C LEU A 126 7.77 -1.83 -34.14
N SER A 127 7.99 -2.91 -34.88
CA SER A 127 6.93 -3.86 -35.24
C SER A 127 7.33 -5.28 -34.83
N GLY A 128 6.34 -6.17 -34.71
CA GLY A 128 6.58 -7.57 -34.33
C GLY A 128 7.07 -7.74 -32.90
N ILE A 129 6.69 -6.82 -32.00
CA ILE A 129 6.93 -6.99 -30.57
C ILE A 129 5.81 -7.87 -30.04
N ASN A 130 6.12 -8.98 -29.40
CA ASN A 130 5.11 -9.84 -28.78
C ASN A 130 4.80 -9.39 -27.34
N TYR A 131 3.75 -9.97 -26.77
CA TYR A 131 3.31 -9.68 -25.39
C TYR A 131 4.45 -9.84 -24.36
N ASP A 132 5.20 -10.94 -24.39
CA ASP A 132 6.32 -11.20 -23.45
C ASP A 132 7.40 -10.12 -23.48
N ARG A 133 7.74 -9.60 -24.67
CA ARG A 133 8.70 -8.50 -24.79
C ARG A 133 8.12 -7.18 -24.29
N LEU A 134 6.81 -6.96 -24.42
CA LEU A 134 6.17 -5.78 -23.85
C LEU A 134 6.25 -5.79 -22.34
N THR A 135 5.77 -6.87 -21.69
CA THR A 135 5.71 -6.97 -20.24
C THR A 135 7.10 -6.88 -19.59
N LYS A 136 8.14 -7.44 -20.21
CA LYS A 136 9.52 -7.43 -19.66
C LYS A 136 10.26 -6.12 -19.84
N HIS A 137 10.01 -5.38 -20.92
CA HIS A 137 10.86 -4.26 -21.32
C HIS A 137 10.17 -2.91 -21.35
N PHE A 138 8.85 -2.90 -21.20
CA PHE A 138 8.03 -1.70 -21.24
C PHE A 138 7.18 -1.60 -19.98
N LEU A 139 6.99 -0.37 -19.54
CA LEU A 139 6.14 -0.02 -18.42
C LEU A 139 4.99 0.84 -18.95
N GLU A 140 3.75 0.44 -18.66
CA GLU A 140 2.58 1.22 -19.05
C GLU A 140 2.47 2.48 -18.20
N VAL A 141 2.26 3.63 -18.85
CA VAL A 141 2.24 4.94 -18.21
C VAL A 141 0.97 5.70 -18.57
N ASN A 142 0.49 6.51 -17.63
CA ASN A 142 -0.65 7.39 -17.88
C ASN A 142 -0.31 8.42 -18.98
N ALA A 143 -1.14 8.45 -20.02
CA ALA A 143 -0.94 9.23 -21.23
C ALA A 143 -0.74 10.74 -21.03
N GLY A 144 -1.24 11.31 -19.93
CA GLY A 144 -1.14 12.73 -19.60
C GLY A 144 -0.05 13.09 -18.59
N LYS A 145 0.59 12.09 -17.96
CA LYS A 145 1.54 12.32 -16.86
C LYS A 145 2.87 11.65 -17.20
N GLY A 146 3.85 12.45 -17.61
CA GLY A 146 5.21 11.97 -17.82
C GLY A 146 5.82 11.43 -16.52
N ILE A 147 6.66 10.41 -16.63
CA ILE A 147 7.45 9.86 -15.52
C ILE A 147 8.94 10.05 -15.78
N SER A 148 9.69 10.45 -14.76
CA SER A 148 11.14 10.56 -14.89
C SER A 148 11.78 9.17 -14.93
N GLU A 149 12.98 9.06 -15.50
CA GLU A 149 13.79 7.83 -15.40
C GLU A 149 14.06 7.45 -13.95
N LYS A 150 14.45 8.47 -13.17
CA LYS A 150 14.81 8.33 -11.77
C LYS A 150 13.67 7.73 -10.96
N THR A 151 12.44 8.16 -11.21
CA THR A 151 11.25 7.64 -10.51
C THR A 151 11.04 6.14 -10.78
N ILE A 152 11.16 5.70 -12.04
CA ILE A 152 11.03 4.26 -12.38
C ILE A 152 12.15 3.44 -11.76
N LYS A 153 13.41 3.89 -11.92
CA LYS A 153 14.56 3.18 -11.36
C LYS A 153 14.47 3.10 -9.83
N ASN A 154 14.07 4.18 -9.16
CA ASN A 154 13.89 4.20 -7.72
C ASN A 154 12.76 3.27 -7.26
N TYR A 155 11.66 3.20 -8.01
CA TYR A 155 10.57 2.27 -7.74
C TYR A 155 11.03 0.81 -7.81
N ILE A 156 11.65 0.43 -8.94
CA ILE A 156 12.12 -0.95 -9.16
C ILE A 156 13.19 -1.30 -8.11
N ALA A 157 14.21 -0.45 -7.96
CA ALA A 157 15.32 -0.70 -7.04
C ALA A 157 14.86 -0.80 -5.58
N PHE A 158 13.83 -0.05 -5.18
CA PHE A 158 13.30 -0.13 -3.82
C PHE A 158 12.81 -1.53 -3.49
N PHE A 159 11.99 -2.14 -4.35
CA PHE A 159 11.49 -3.49 -4.11
C PHE A 159 12.54 -4.57 -4.33
N GLU A 160 13.51 -4.36 -5.21
CA GLU A 160 14.64 -5.28 -5.37
C GLU A 160 15.52 -5.33 -4.11
N GLU A 161 15.81 -4.17 -3.53
CA GLU A 161 16.57 -4.05 -2.27
C GLU A 161 15.77 -4.65 -1.10
N LEU A 162 14.47 -4.36 -1.04
CA LEU A 162 13.58 -4.83 0.01
C LEU A 162 13.44 -6.35 0.05
N ASN A 163 13.35 -6.98 -1.14
CA ASN A 163 13.17 -8.43 -1.27
C ASN A 163 14.47 -9.20 -1.51
N LYS A 164 15.60 -8.49 -1.69
CA LYS A 164 16.91 -9.06 -2.06
C LYS A 164 16.86 -9.93 -3.32
N GLU A 165 16.02 -9.53 -4.27
CA GLU A 165 15.74 -10.25 -5.51
C GLU A 165 15.68 -9.26 -6.68
N LYS A 166 16.19 -9.65 -7.85
CA LYS A 166 16.06 -8.82 -9.06
C LYS A 166 14.69 -9.03 -9.68
N ASN A 167 14.06 -7.95 -10.13
CA ASN A 167 12.80 -8.06 -10.84
C ASN A 167 13.06 -8.46 -12.29
N GLU A 168 12.44 -9.55 -12.73
CA GLU A 168 12.47 -9.95 -14.14
C GLU A 168 11.66 -9.01 -15.04
N PHE A 169 10.61 -8.39 -14.47
CA PHE A 169 9.72 -7.45 -15.15
C PHE A 169 9.16 -6.41 -14.17
N PRO A 170 8.78 -5.20 -14.65
CA PRO A 170 8.17 -4.18 -13.82
C PRO A 170 6.73 -4.56 -13.44
N LYS A 171 6.54 -4.99 -12.19
CA LYS A 171 5.19 -5.16 -11.63
C LYS A 171 4.54 -3.79 -11.55
N THR A 172 3.38 -3.59 -12.18
CA THR A 172 2.69 -2.28 -12.16
C THR A 172 1.19 -2.38 -12.05
N ASN A 173 0.63 -3.59 -12.12
CA ASN A 173 -0.79 -3.89 -11.92
C ASN A 173 -0.91 -4.86 -10.74
N PHE A 174 -1.90 -4.64 -9.88
CA PHE A 174 -2.10 -5.47 -8.69
C PHE A 174 -3.57 -5.84 -8.53
N GLU A 175 -3.86 -7.12 -8.38
CA GLU A 175 -5.22 -7.64 -8.24
C GLU A 175 -5.92 -7.07 -7.00
N LYS A 176 -5.19 -6.97 -5.88
CA LYS A 176 -5.73 -6.48 -4.61
C LYS A 176 -4.94 -5.31 -4.06
N LYS A 177 -5.61 -4.52 -3.22
CA LYS A 177 -5.06 -3.31 -2.58
C LYS A 177 -5.09 -3.39 -1.06
N THR A 178 -4.24 -2.61 -0.42
CA THR A 178 -4.37 -2.29 1.01
C THR A 178 -4.97 -0.90 1.17
N VAL A 179 -5.93 -0.73 2.09
CA VAL A 179 -6.52 0.59 2.36
C VAL A 179 -6.21 1.03 3.78
N PHE A 180 -5.72 2.25 3.93
CA PHE A 180 -5.47 2.90 5.21
C PHE A 180 -6.56 3.96 5.45
N ILE A 181 -7.40 3.73 6.46
CA ILE A 181 -8.34 4.74 6.95
C ILE A 181 -7.61 5.53 8.03
N ALA A 182 -7.03 6.65 7.64
CA ALA A 182 -6.18 7.46 8.49
C ALA A 182 -6.26 8.93 8.08
N LYS A 183 -6.12 9.83 9.06
CA LYS A 183 -5.98 11.26 8.76
C LYS A 183 -4.72 11.51 7.93
N LYS A 184 -4.79 12.58 7.12
CA LYS A 184 -3.73 13.05 6.22
C LYS A 184 -2.31 13.11 6.81
N PRO A 185 -2.08 13.45 8.09
CA PRO A 185 -0.73 13.47 8.64
C PRO A 185 0.02 12.13 8.50
N LEU A 186 -0.66 10.97 8.62
CA LEU A 186 -0.01 9.68 8.42
C LEU A 186 0.49 9.56 6.99
N TRP A 187 -0.38 9.86 6.02
CA TRP A 187 -0.06 9.89 4.59
C TRP A 187 1.11 10.83 4.25
N ASP A 188 1.16 12.00 4.87
CA ASP A 188 2.21 13.00 4.64
C ASP A 188 3.57 12.60 5.23
N SER A 189 3.54 11.75 6.25
CA SER A 189 4.74 11.28 6.96
C SER A 189 5.29 9.94 6.47
N LEU A 190 4.68 9.31 5.45
CA LEU A 190 5.04 7.97 5.02
C LEU A 190 6.49 7.91 4.54
N PRO A 191 7.30 6.95 5.03
CA PRO A 191 8.65 6.75 4.54
C PRO A 191 8.61 6.28 3.08
N ASN A 192 9.57 6.73 2.27
CA ASN A 192 9.72 6.29 0.88
C ASN A 192 8.44 6.42 0.03
N ARG A 193 7.51 7.33 0.37
CA ARG A 193 6.24 7.52 -0.36
C ARG A 193 6.44 7.67 -1.86
N ASN A 194 7.48 8.40 -2.27
CA ASN A 194 7.83 8.61 -3.69
C ASN A 194 8.39 7.37 -4.42
N LYS A 195 8.61 6.26 -3.71
CA LYS A 195 9.08 4.98 -4.26
C LYS A 195 8.00 3.90 -4.22
N ILE A 196 6.94 4.05 -3.42
CA ILE A 196 5.85 3.07 -3.30
C ILE A 196 4.60 3.65 -3.97
N PRO A 197 4.06 3.04 -5.04
CA PRO A 197 2.83 3.49 -5.68
C PRO A 197 1.66 3.45 -4.69
N CYS A 198 1.15 4.61 -4.31
CA CYS A 198 0.01 4.76 -3.42
C CYS A 198 -0.79 6.02 -3.77
N ALA A 199 -2.03 6.09 -3.32
CA ALA A 199 -2.92 7.21 -3.61
C ALA A 199 -3.69 7.68 -2.37
N TYR A 200 -3.79 8.99 -2.21
CA TYR A 200 -4.66 9.64 -1.22
C TYR A 200 -5.96 10.07 -1.87
N LEU A 201 -7.06 9.61 -1.28
CA LEU A 201 -8.43 9.94 -1.67
C LEU A 201 -9.00 10.91 -0.62
N PRO A 202 -9.01 12.23 -0.92
CA PRO A 202 -9.48 13.23 0.04
C PRO A 202 -10.98 13.10 0.32
N ASN A 203 -11.42 13.60 1.48
CA ASN A 203 -12.84 13.77 1.73
C ASN A 203 -13.30 15.12 1.14
N PRO A 204 -14.13 15.14 0.08
CA PRO A 204 -14.56 16.38 -0.56
C PRO A 204 -15.40 17.29 0.34
N ARG A 205 -15.94 16.77 1.45
CA ARG A 205 -16.71 17.55 2.43
C ARG A 205 -15.83 18.29 3.43
N GLU A 206 -14.58 17.88 3.60
CA GLU A 206 -13.67 18.40 4.65
C GLU A 206 -12.38 19.01 4.07
N GLU A 207 -12.02 18.66 2.83
CA GLU A 207 -10.81 19.15 2.18
C GLU A 207 -11.15 19.94 0.91
N ASN A 208 -10.52 21.13 0.76
CA ASN A 208 -10.71 22.02 -0.39
C ASN A 208 -10.26 21.40 -1.73
N ASN A 209 -9.34 20.44 -1.69
CA ASN A 209 -8.88 19.71 -2.87
C ASN A 209 -9.55 18.33 -2.92
N ALA A 210 -10.57 18.18 -3.77
CA ALA A 210 -11.30 16.93 -3.95
C ALA A 210 -10.59 15.92 -4.89
N THR A 211 -9.40 16.25 -5.39
CA THR A 211 -8.71 15.42 -6.38
C THR A 211 -7.77 14.41 -5.73
N GLU A 212 -7.86 13.16 -6.19
CA GLU A 212 -6.93 12.09 -5.85
C GLU A 212 -5.46 12.53 -6.04
N THR A 213 -4.65 12.28 -5.02
CA THR A 213 -3.22 12.59 -5.05
C THR A 213 -2.41 11.29 -5.04
N ARG A 214 -1.67 11.03 -6.11
CA ARG A 214 -0.81 9.85 -6.26
C ARG A 214 0.64 10.15 -5.88
N SER A 215 1.29 9.18 -5.25
CA SER A 215 2.73 9.26 -4.94
C SER A 215 3.62 9.19 -6.19
N ILE A 216 3.20 8.37 -7.18
CA ILE A 216 3.81 8.24 -8.50
C ILE A 216 2.72 8.48 -9.54
N PRO A 217 2.47 9.73 -9.97
CA PRO A 217 1.28 10.09 -10.75
C PRO A 217 1.15 9.43 -12.12
N ALA A 218 2.25 8.92 -12.67
CA ALA A 218 2.27 8.32 -14.00
C ALA A 218 1.97 6.82 -14.00
N LEU A 219 1.97 6.16 -12.84
CA LEU A 219 1.52 4.78 -12.73
C LEU A 219 -0.01 4.77 -12.64
N GLN A 220 -0.64 3.96 -13.50
CA GLN A 220 -2.09 3.85 -13.57
C GLN A 220 -2.68 3.18 -12.33
N ASP A 221 -1.93 2.24 -11.75
CA ASP A 221 -2.34 1.49 -10.58
C ASP A 221 -1.44 1.76 -9.37
N CYS A 222 -1.86 1.32 -8.19
CA CYS A 222 -1.14 1.46 -6.94
C CYS A 222 -1.27 0.25 -6.01
N LEU A 223 -0.43 0.19 -4.98
CA LEU A 223 -0.42 -0.87 -3.98
C LEU A 223 -1.37 -0.57 -2.81
N ALA A 224 -1.52 0.72 -2.49
CA ALA A 224 -2.28 1.16 -1.33
C ALA A 224 -3.05 2.46 -1.55
N TYR A 225 -4.23 2.55 -0.91
CA TYR A 225 -5.02 3.76 -0.81
C TYR A 225 -5.02 4.31 0.61
N PHE A 226 -5.11 5.62 0.73
CA PHE A 226 -5.30 6.34 1.99
C PHE A 226 -6.56 7.18 1.91
N THR A 227 -7.43 7.04 2.91
CA THR A 227 -8.70 7.76 2.99
C THR A 227 -8.86 8.32 4.41
N PRO A 228 -9.32 9.57 4.59
CA PRO A 228 -9.49 10.16 5.93
C PRO A 228 -10.69 9.63 6.71
N LYS A 229 -11.63 8.94 6.03
CA LYS A 229 -12.87 8.37 6.56
C LYS A 229 -13.26 7.08 5.86
N TYR A 230 -14.00 6.21 6.55
CA TYR A 230 -14.47 4.95 5.98
C TYR A 230 -15.46 5.14 4.82
N GLU A 231 -16.34 6.13 4.91
CA GLU A 231 -17.34 6.43 3.88
C GLU A 231 -16.69 6.75 2.52
N VAL A 232 -15.50 7.37 2.53
CA VAL A 232 -14.70 7.64 1.33
C VAL A 232 -14.15 6.34 0.76
N CYS A 233 -13.61 5.45 1.60
CA CYS A 233 -13.19 4.10 1.20
C CYS A 233 -14.35 3.31 0.57
N TYR A 234 -15.51 3.28 1.23
CA TYR A 234 -16.67 2.56 0.73
C TYR A 234 -17.11 3.07 -0.66
N SER A 235 -17.26 4.38 -0.81
CA SER A 235 -17.75 5.01 -2.05
C SER A 235 -16.74 4.99 -3.21
N ASN A 236 -15.43 5.05 -2.94
CA ASN A 236 -14.43 5.15 -4.00
C ASN A 236 -13.74 3.84 -4.34
N ILE A 237 -13.75 2.87 -3.42
CA ILE A 237 -13.02 1.60 -3.55
C ILE A 237 -14.01 0.45 -3.53
N LEU A 238 -14.65 0.18 -2.39
CA LEU A 238 -15.45 -1.04 -2.21
C LEU A 238 -16.67 -1.11 -3.14
N SER A 239 -17.43 -0.02 -3.25
CA SER A 239 -18.62 0.03 -4.11
C SER A 239 -18.32 0.02 -5.61
N LYS A 240 -17.06 0.29 -6.00
CA LYS A 240 -16.58 0.15 -7.38
C LYS A 240 -16.04 -1.26 -7.67
N ASN A 241 -16.18 -2.19 -6.73
CA ASN A 241 -15.67 -3.55 -6.79
C ASN A 241 -14.13 -3.65 -6.92
N GLU A 242 -13.40 -2.63 -6.47
CA GLU A 242 -11.96 -2.73 -6.29
C GLU A 242 -11.67 -3.78 -5.20
N LYS A 243 -10.87 -4.79 -5.54
CA LYS A 243 -10.57 -5.87 -4.59
C LYS A 243 -9.58 -5.36 -3.53
N VAL A 244 -9.97 -5.51 -2.27
CA VAL A 244 -9.14 -5.10 -1.12
C VAL A 244 -8.69 -6.35 -0.39
N LYS A 245 -7.38 -6.47 -0.15
CA LYS A 245 -6.83 -7.53 0.70
C LYS A 245 -7.06 -7.20 2.16
N THR A 246 -6.73 -5.98 2.57
CA THR A 246 -6.80 -5.56 3.98
C THR A 246 -7.13 -4.08 4.11
N ILE A 247 -7.93 -3.77 5.12
CA ILE A 247 -8.19 -2.41 5.59
C ILE A 247 -7.54 -2.22 6.97
N VAL A 248 -6.70 -1.20 7.09
CA VAL A 248 -6.10 -0.75 8.35
C VAL A 248 -6.79 0.53 8.79
N VAL A 249 -7.39 0.53 9.97
CA VAL A 249 -8.20 1.62 10.51
C VAL A 249 -7.47 2.25 11.69
N PHE A 250 -7.20 3.55 11.61
CA PHE A 250 -6.61 4.34 12.68
C PHE A 250 -7.69 5.22 13.29
N ASP A 251 -7.92 5.12 14.61
CA ASP A 251 -8.65 5.95 15.61
C ASP A 251 -9.75 6.96 15.16
N THR A 252 -10.15 6.96 13.91
CA THR A 252 -10.88 8.06 13.27
C THR A 252 -12.34 7.71 13.05
N GLU A 253 -12.71 6.44 13.25
CA GLU A 253 -13.99 5.87 12.81
C GLU A 253 -14.44 4.71 13.73
N ALA A 254 -14.19 4.78 15.05
CA ALA A 254 -14.51 3.70 15.99
C ALA A 254 -16.00 3.32 15.99
N GLU A 255 -16.89 4.29 15.76
CA GLU A 255 -18.34 4.08 15.63
C GLU A 255 -18.74 3.28 14.38
N LYS A 256 -17.84 3.09 13.42
CA LYS A 256 -18.08 2.36 12.17
C LYS A 256 -17.58 0.91 12.21
N ILE A 257 -17.01 0.45 13.33
CA ILE A 257 -16.41 -0.90 13.42
C ILE A 257 -17.40 -2.00 13.04
N GLU A 258 -18.64 -1.95 13.53
CA GLU A 258 -19.66 -2.95 13.19
C GLU A 258 -20.04 -2.93 11.71
N GLN A 259 -20.11 -1.74 11.11
CA GLN A 259 -20.31 -1.61 9.67
C GLN A 259 -19.14 -2.24 8.90
N MET A 260 -17.91 -1.95 9.30
CA MET A 260 -16.71 -2.50 8.68
C MET A 260 -16.65 -4.03 8.78
N ILE A 261 -17.12 -4.62 9.89
CA ILE A 261 -17.23 -6.08 10.06
C ILE A 261 -18.26 -6.68 9.10
N SER A 262 -19.42 -6.03 8.96
CA SER A 262 -20.44 -6.45 7.99
C SER A 262 -19.90 -6.40 6.57
N ASP A 263 -19.25 -5.30 6.20
CA ASP A 263 -18.64 -5.10 4.88
C ASP A 263 -17.45 -6.06 4.66
N LYS A 264 -16.70 -6.42 5.71
CA LYS A 264 -15.65 -7.44 5.66
C LYS A 264 -16.21 -8.78 5.17
N ASN A 265 -17.36 -9.19 5.69
CA ASN A 265 -18.01 -10.45 5.28
C ASN A 265 -18.53 -10.39 3.84
N ARG A 266 -18.91 -9.19 3.37
CA ARG A 266 -19.40 -8.96 2.00
C ARG A 266 -18.28 -8.90 0.96
N PHE A 267 -17.20 -8.17 1.24
CA PHE A 267 -16.12 -7.88 0.29
C PHE A 267 -14.87 -8.76 0.48
N GLY A 268 -14.78 -9.52 1.58
CA GLY A 268 -13.75 -10.54 1.79
C GLY A 268 -12.36 -10.00 2.18
N PHE A 269 -12.24 -8.75 2.60
CA PHE A 269 -10.98 -8.18 3.10
C PHE A 269 -10.65 -8.62 4.54
N ASN A 270 -9.41 -8.40 4.99
CA ASN A 270 -9.04 -8.45 6.41
C ASN A 270 -9.17 -7.07 7.08
N LEU A 271 -9.36 -7.02 8.39
CA LEU A 271 -9.55 -5.78 9.15
C LEU A 271 -8.55 -5.66 10.31
N ILE A 272 -7.73 -4.62 10.29
CA ILE A 272 -6.80 -4.28 11.38
C ILE A 272 -7.23 -2.94 11.96
N ILE A 273 -7.45 -2.87 13.26
CA ILE A 273 -7.88 -1.64 13.95
C ILE A 273 -6.80 -1.22 14.93
N LEU A 274 -6.39 0.05 14.84
CA LEU A 274 -5.45 0.71 15.74
C LEU A 274 -6.16 1.93 16.35
N SER A 275 -6.50 1.86 17.63
CA SER A 275 -7.17 2.96 18.34
C SER A 275 -6.31 3.56 19.43
N ASN A 276 -6.60 4.81 19.77
CA ASN A 276 -5.92 5.58 20.81
C ASN A 276 -6.92 6.08 21.87
N SER A 277 -7.80 5.19 22.33
CA SER A 277 -8.89 5.54 23.23
C SER A 277 -8.56 5.22 24.69
N GLU A 278 -9.07 6.04 25.61
CA GLU A 278 -9.14 5.68 27.02
C GLU A 278 -10.08 4.47 27.21
N LEU A 279 -9.84 3.66 28.25
CA LEU A 279 -10.56 2.40 28.47
C LEU A 279 -12.09 2.58 28.51
N ASN A 280 -12.58 3.67 29.10
CA ASN A 280 -14.00 4.00 29.21
C ASN A 280 -14.65 4.45 27.90
N LYS A 281 -13.86 4.82 26.89
CA LYS A 281 -14.32 5.30 25.57
C LYS A 281 -14.01 4.31 24.44
N LEU A 282 -13.29 3.23 24.75
CA LEU A 282 -12.92 2.19 23.80
C LEU A 282 -14.18 1.46 23.31
N ILE A 283 -14.50 1.67 22.04
CA ILE A 283 -15.53 0.89 21.33
C ILE A 283 -14.85 -0.38 20.82
N LYS A 284 -15.35 -1.53 21.24
CA LYS A 284 -14.88 -2.85 20.82
C LYS A 284 -16.02 -3.65 20.22
N SER A 285 -15.69 -4.53 19.28
CA SER A 285 -16.61 -5.57 18.81
C SER A 285 -16.27 -6.89 19.49
N GLU A 286 -17.27 -7.69 19.83
CA GLU A 286 -17.04 -9.05 20.33
C GLU A 286 -16.48 -9.98 19.24
N SER A 287 -16.66 -9.62 17.96
CA SER A 287 -16.21 -10.42 16.82
C SER A 287 -14.72 -10.25 16.50
N ILE A 288 -14.04 -9.29 17.14
CA ILE A 288 -12.63 -8.98 16.89
C ILE A 288 -11.86 -9.04 18.21
N PRO A 289 -10.79 -9.85 18.32
CA PRO A 289 -9.93 -9.83 19.50
C PRO A 289 -9.31 -8.43 19.67
N CYS A 290 -9.51 -7.85 20.84
CA CYS A 290 -9.03 -6.53 21.20
C CYS A 290 -7.96 -6.62 22.29
N TRP A 291 -6.74 -6.19 21.95
CA TRP A 291 -5.66 -5.99 22.91
C TRP A 291 -5.62 -4.53 23.34
N ASN A 292 -5.65 -4.26 24.63
CA ASN A 292 -5.55 -2.90 25.17
C ASN A 292 -4.22 -2.72 25.90
N TRP A 293 -3.30 -1.99 25.28
CA TRP A 293 -2.02 -1.62 25.86
C TRP A 293 -2.18 -0.48 26.87
N PHE A 294 -1.84 -0.77 28.13
CA PHE A 294 -1.68 0.24 29.17
C PHE A 294 -0.30 0.88 29.09
N LYS A 295 -0.18 2.12 29.58
CA LYS A 295 1.08 2.86 29.54
C LYS A 295 2.23 2.11 30.22
N GLU A 296 1.97 1.52 31.38
CA GLU A 296 2.96 0.78 32.16
C GLU A 296 3.42 -0.50 31.45
N GLU A 297 2.58 -1.10 30.62
CA GLU A 297 2.94 -2.28 29.82
C GLU A 297 3.84 -1.91 28.65
N ILE A 298 3.54 -0.79 27.99
CA ILE A 298 4.40 -0.21 26.94
C ILE A 298 5.79 0.09 27.52
N GLU A 299 5.85 0.70 28.70
CA GLU A 299 7.13 0.99 29.38
C GLU A 299 7.92 -0.29 29.70
N ILE A 300 7.26 -1.36 30.14
CA ILE A 300 7.92 -2.66 30.37
C ILE A 300 8.48 -3.22 29.07
N VAL A 301 7.69 -3.26 27.99
CA VAL A 301 8.12 -3.80 26.70
C VAL A 301 9.27 -2.99 26.11
N ASN A 302 9.23 -1.67 26.24
CA ASN A 302 10.29 -0.78 25.78
C ASN A 302 11.59 -0.89 26.59
N ALA A 303 11.55 -1.50 27.77
CA ALA A 303 12.74 -1.75 28.60
C ALA A 303 13.39 -3.12 28.34
N LEU A 304 12.83 -3.96 27.46
CA LEU A 304 13.39 -5.27 27.06
C LEU A 304 14.47 -5.17 25.98
#